data_AF-A0A077HN33-F1
#
_entry.id   AF-A0A077HN33-F1
#
_cell.length_a   1.000
_cell.length_b   1.000
_cell.length_c   1.000
_cell.angle_alpha   90.00
_cell.angle_beta   90.00
_cell.angle_gamma   90.00
#
_symmetry.space_group_name_H-M   'P 1'
#
loop_
_entity.id
_entity.type
_entity.pdbx_description
1 polymer ?
#
loop_
_entity_poly.entity_id
_entity_poly.type
_entity_poly.pdbx_seq_one_letter_code
_entity_poly.pdbx_strand_id
1 'polypeptide(L)'
;MTQDALEPVSELPRGEFAFPGPLRDALVQAILDGTKTATASLLIEYPKDYQFDEEVGSLEAVLDSHDNVVCIIRTTDMQVCRLADVGDEHAIAEGEGYADANEWRIGHERYWRSPEFVQYIGELDINDDTQVVCQRFTVDERYPTRPLEPWPSTRR
;
A
#
# COMPACT_ATOMS: atom_id res chain seq x y z
N MET A 1 20.43 -26.88 4.11
CA MET A 1 20.89 -25.62 4.72
C MET A 1 21.19 -24.67 3.57
N THR A 2 20.17 -24.28 2.81
CA THR A 2 20.30 -23.24 1.80
C THR A 2 20.39 -21.93 2.57
N GLN A 3 21.55 -21.31 2.51
CA GLN A 3 21.69 -19.92 2.90
C GLN A 3 20.73 -19.14 1.99
N ASP A 4 19.65 -18.58 2.56
CA ASP A 4 18.66 -17.77 1.85
C ASP A 4 19.41 -16.65 1.12
N ALA A 5 19.69 -16.87 -0.16
CA ALA A 5 20.20 -15.83 -1.01
C ALA A 5 19.07 -14.81 -1.16
N LEU A 6 19.39 -13.54 -0.92
CA LEU A 6 18.43 -12.46 -1.15
C LEU A 6 18.04 -12.45 -2.63
N GLU A 7 16.74 -12.39 -2.88
CA GLU A 7 16.22 -12.19 -4.23
C GLU A 7 16.72 -10.85 -4.78
N PRO A 8 17.17 -10.80 -6.05
CA PRO A 8 17.58 -9.55 -6.67
C PRO A 8 16.43 -8.52 -6.64
N VAL A 9 16.69 -7.31 -6.14
CA VAL A 9 15.69 -6.24 -6.06
C VAL A 9 15.02 -5.94 -7.41
N SER A 10 15.74 -6.14 -8.52
CA SER A 10 15.21 -5.95 -9.88
C SER A 10 14.18 -6.99 -10.32
N GLU A 11 14.07 -8.11 -9.60
CA GLU A 11 13.12 -9.19 -9.87
C GLU A 11 11.87 -9.12 -8.97
N LEU A 12 11.89 -8.25 -7.95
CA LEU A 12 10.78 -8.10 -7.02
C LEU A 12 9.62 -7.32 -7.66
N PRO A 13 8.36 -7.69 -7.35
CA PRO A 13 7.19 -6.87 -7.65
C PRO A 13 7.35 -5.44 -7.14
N ARG A 14 6.73 -4.49 -7.86
CA ARG A 14 6.78 -3.07 -7.53
C ARG A 14 5.68 -2.74 -6.51
N GLY A 15 6.07 -2.25 -5.34
CA GLY A 15 5.15 -1.72 -4.32
C GLY A 15 4.90 -0.24 -4.56
N GLU A 16 3.74 0.09 -5.13
CA GLU A 16 3.33 1.45 -5.50
C GLU A 16 2.24 1.97 -4.58
N PHE A 17 2.62 2.82 -3.62
CA PHE A 17 1.69 3.40 -2.64
C PHE A 17 1.08 4.69 -3.19
N ALA A 18 -0.12 4.61 -3.75
CA ALA A 18 -0.77 5.68 -4.52
C ALA A 18 0.00 6.08 -5.81
N PHE A 19 -0.55 7.04 -6.56
CA PHE A 19 0.08 7.58 -7.77
C PHE A 19 1.28 8.48 -7.45
N PRO A 20 2.26 8.64 -8.38
CA PRO A 20 3.40 9.53 -8.17
C PRO A 20 2.96 10.95 -7.76
N GLY A 21 3.50 11.44 -6.65
CA GLY A 21 3.12 12.75 -6.11
C GLY A 21 3.31 12.87 -4.61
N PRO A 22 2.89 14.01 -4.02
CA PRO A 22 3.07 14.27 -2.59
C PRO A 22 2.42 13.23 -1.67
N LEU A 23 1.34 12.58 -2.12
CA LEU A 23 0.70 11.51 -1.36
C LEU A 23 1.61 10.26 -1.30
N ARG A 24 2.11 9.76 -2.43
CA ARG A 24 3.03 8.62 -2.45
C ARG A 24 4.25 8.87 -1.58
N ASP A 25 4.87 10.04 -1.67
CA ASP A 25 6.03 10.37 -0.83
C ASP A 25 5.71 10.37 0.66
N ALA A 26 4.54 10.89 1.06
CA ALA A 26 4.10 10.84 2.46
C ALA A 26 3.90 9.39 2.94
N LEU A 27 3.30 8.53 2.11
CA LEU A 27 3.09 7.11 2.41
C LEU A 27 4.43 6.36 2.51
N VAL A 28 5.33 6.58 1.55
CA VAL A 28 6.66 5.96 1.53
C VAL A 28 7.48 6.40 2.74
N GLN A 29 7.43 7.69 3.11
CA GLN A 29 8.09 8.16 4.32
C GLN A 29 7.53 7.48 5.57
N ALA A 30 6.21 7.33 5.67
CA ALA A 30 5.57 6.63 6.79
C ALA A 30 5.99 5.15 6.88
N ILE A 31 6.23 4.49 5.75
CA ILE A 31 6.78 3.12 5.71
C ILE A 31 8.21 3.10 6.25
N LEU A 32 9.07 4.03 5.79
CA LEU A 32 10.45 4.14 6.24
C LEU A 32 10.56 4.46 7.74
N ASP A 33 9.62 5.25 8.27
CA ASP A 33 9.52 5.61 9.69
C ASP A 33 8.89 4.47 10.53
N GLY A 34 8.36 3.42 9.89
CA GLY A 34 7.70 2.29 10.53
C GLY A 34 6.32 2.60 11.10
N THR A 35 5.74 3.76 10.77
CA THR A 35 4.39 4.15 11.19
C THR A 35 3.31 3.57 10.27
N LYS A 36 3.62 3.35 8.98
CA LYS A 36 2.77 2.61 8.04
C LYS A 36 3.23 1.17 7.93
N THR A 37 2.37 0.25 8.38
CA THR A 37 2.57 -1.21 8.40
C THR A 37 1.38 -1.98 7.81
N ALA A 38 0.43 -1.24 7.25
CA ALA A 38 -0.72 -1.77 6.55
C ALA A 38 -1.06 -0.92 5.32
N THR A 39 -1.76 -1.52 4.36
CA THR A 39 -2.31 -0.85 3.20
C THR A 39 -3.61 -1.51 2.77
N ALA A 40 -4.43 -0.77 2.02
CA ALA A 40 -5.67 -1.27 1.47
C ALA A 40 -5.79 -1.03 -0.04
N SER A 41 -6.48 -1.94 -0.73
CA SER A 41 -6.86 -1.85 -2.13
C SER A 41 -8.27 -2.40 -2.34
N LEU A 42 -8.90 -2.11 -3.48
CA LEU A 42 -10.19 -2.71 -3.82
C LEU A 42 -9.98 -4.11 -4.39
N LEU A 43 -10.83 -5.06 -3.99
CA LEU A 43 -10.77 -6.44 -4.52
C LEU A 43 -10.86 -6.50 -6.06
N ILE A 44 -11.54 -5.52 -6.68
CA ILE A 44 -11.71 -5.43 -8.13
C ILE A 44 -10.38 -5.16 -8.88
N GLU A 45 -9.35 -4.70 -8.17
CA GLU A 45 -8.01 -4.50 -8.74
C GLU A 45 -7.29 -5.84 -9.03
N TYR A 46 -7.79 -6.94 -8.46
CA TYR A 46 -7.19 -8.27 -8.58
C TYR A 46 -7.96 -9.17 -9.58
N PRO A 47 -7.26 -10.14 -10.22
CA PRO A 47 -7.90 -11.23 -10.93
C PRO A 47 -8.88 -12.01 -10.05
N LYS A 48 -9.91 -12.60 -10.67
CA LYS A 48 -10.96 -13.33 -9.94
C LYS A 48 -10.46 -14.56 -9.18
N ASP A 49 -9.34 -15.13 -9.63
CA ASP A 49 -8.70 -16.32 -9.10
C ASP A 49 -7.43 -16.00 -8.29
N TYR A 50 -7.26 -14.74 -7.87
CA TYR A 50 -6.14 -14.34 -7.04
C TYR A 50 -6.16 -15.03 -5.68
N GLN A 51 -5.00 -15.57 -5.27
CA GLN A 51 -4.84 -16.36 -4.04
C GLN A 51 -4.11 -15.52 -2.98
N PHE A 52 -4.87 -14.72 -2.22
CA PHE A 52 -4.31 -13.81 -1.20
C PHE A 52 -3.54 -14.52 -0.07
N ASP A 53 -3.89 -15.77 0.23
CA ASP A 53 -3.21 -16.58 1.23
C ASP A 53 -1.79 -16.99 0.79
N GLU A 54 -1.52 -17.03 -0.51
CA GLU A 54 -0.19 -17.35 -1.05
C GLU A 54 0.76 -16.14 -1.02
N GLU A 55 0.25 -14.93 -0.81
CA GLU A 55 1.05 -13.70 -0.71
C GLU A 55 1.72 -13.53 0.65
N VAL A 56 1.33 -14.27 1.68
CA VAL A 56 1.98 -14.15 2.98
C VAL A 56 3.44 -14.59 2.87
N GLY A 57 4.35 -13.66 3.15
CA GLY A 57 5.79 -13.81 2.98
C GLY A 57 6.34 -13.32 1.65
N SER A 58 5.50 -12.86 0.72
CA SER A 58 5.95 -12.22 -0.53
C SER A 58 6.69 -10.91 -0.25
N LEU A 59 7.59 -10.56 -1.16
CA LEU A 59 8.42 -9.37 -1.09
C LEU A 59 8.00 -8.36 -2.16
N GLU A 60 7.98 -7.08 -1.79
CA GLU A 60 7.71 -5.98 -2.72
C GLU A 60 8.78 -4.89 -2.59
N ALA A 61 9.23 -4.37 -3.73
CA ALA A 61 10.14 -3.24 -3.81
C ALA A 61 9.35 -1.93 -3.80
N VAL A 62 9.36 -1.25 -2.66
CA VAL A 62 8.65 0.03 -2.46
C VAL A 62 9.33 1.13 -3.25
N LEU A 63 8.54 1.89 -4.00
CA LEU A 63 9.02 2.94 -4.88
C LEU A 63 8.65 4.33 -4.38
N ASP A 64 9.57 5.28 -4.51
CA ASP A 64 9.22 6.70 -4.41
C ASP A 64 8.47 7.19 -5.66
N SER A 65 8.13 8.48 -5.69
CA SER A 65 7.45 9.08 -6.85
C SER A 65 8.31 9.18 -8.11
N HIS A 66 9.63 8.96 -8.00
CA HIS A 66 10.59 8.96 -9.10
C HIS A 66 10.95 7.54 -9.58
N ASP A 67 10.19 6.52 -9.15
CA ASP A 67 10.43 5.10 -9.43
C ASP A 67 11.75 4.54 -8.86
N ASN A 68 12.36 5.21 -7.88
CA ASN A 68 13.52 4.68 -7.17
C ASN A 68 13.06 3.71 -6.07
N VAL A 69 13.72 2.56 -5.96
CA VAL A 69 13.49 1.63 -4.85
C VAL A 69 14.06 2.22 -3.56
N VAL A 70 13.20 2.40 -2.56
CA VAL A 70 13.55 2.97 -1.24
C VAL A 70 13.70 1.93 -0.14
N CYS A 71 12.89 0.87 -0.16
CA CYS A 71 12.97 -0.25 0.78
C CYS A 71 12.28 -1.49 0.21
N ILE A 72 12.46 -2.62 0.86
CA ILE A 72 11.71 -3.85 0.58
C ILE A 72 10.78 -4.12 1.75
N ILE A 73 9.52 -4.42 1.46
CA ILE A 73 8.55 -4.88 2.46
C ILE A 73 8.27 -6.36 2.27
N ARG A 74 7.88 -7.01 3.37
CA ARG A 74 7.39 -8.38 3.40
C ARG A 74 5.96 -8.39 3.88
N THR A 75 5.08 -9.03 3.12
CA THR A 75 3.68 -9.24 3.52
C THR A 75 3.62 -10.20 4.69
N THR A 76 2.91 -9.81 5.76
CA THR A 76 2.72 -10.61 6.97
C THR A 76 1.30 -11.13 7.13
N ASP A 77 0.33 -10.47 6.51
CA ASP A 77 -1.08 -10.86 6.52
C ASP A 77 -1.82 -10.25 5.33
N MET A 78 -2.81 -10.97 4.80
CA MET A 78 -3.76 -10.45 3.81
C MET A 78 -5.16 -10.96 4.11
N GLN A 79 -6.12 -10.04 4.13
CA GLN A 79 -7.52 -10.34 4.39
C GLN A 79 -8.43 -9.58 3.44
N VAL A 80 -9.45 -10.26 2.91
CA VAL A 80 -10.56 -9.60 2.22
C VAL A 80 -11.70 -9.37 3.22
N CYS A 81 -12.19 -8.14 3.30
CA CYS A 81 -13.35 -7.79 4.12
C CYS A 81 -14.25 -6.76 3.41
N ARG A 82 -15.43 -6.50 3.97
CA ARG A 82 -16.27 -5.41 3.50
C ARG A 82 -15.67 -4.08 3.95
N LEU A 83 -15.86 -3.02 3.17
CA LEU A 83 -15.41 -1.67 3.51
C LEU A 83 -15.92 -1.22 4.88
N ALA A 84 -17.16 -1.60 5.23
CA ALA A 84 -17.74 -1.29 6.54
C ALA A 84 -17.15 -2.09 7.71
N ASP A 85 -16.41 -3.16 7.45
CA ASP A 85 -15.82 -4.04 8.46
C ASP A 85 -14.32 -3.74 8.71
N VAL A 86 -13.74 -2.77 8.00
CA VAL A 86 -12.36 -2.32 8.27
C VAL A 86 -12.32 -1.67 9.65
N GLY A 87 -11.50 -2.24 10.53
CA GLY A 87 -11.40 -1.81 11.93
C GLY A 87 -10.35 -0.72 12.17
N ASP A 88 -10.48 -0.02 13.30
CA ASP A 88 -9.56 1.05 13.72
C ASP A 88 -8.10 0.60 13.77
N GLU A 89 -7.84 -0.67 14.12
CA GLU A 89 -6.48 -1.20 14.16
C GLU A 89 -5.81 -1.15 12.77
N HIS A 90 -6.54 -1.51 11.71
CA HIS A 90 -6.03 -1.44 10.35
C HIS A 90 -5.87 0.02 9.91
N ALA A 91 -6.88 0.85 10.18
CA ALA A 91 -6.86 2.28 9.86
C ALA A 91 -5.66 3.02 10.49
N ILE A 92 -5.35 2.73 11.75
CA ILE A 92 -4.19 3.32 12.44
C ILE A 92 -2.88 2.75 11.89
N ALA A 93 -2.84 1.44 11.57
CA ALA A 93 -1.66 0.80 11.00
C ALA A 93 -1.31 1.29 9.59
N GLU A 94 -2.25 1.92 8.87
CA GLU A 94 -1.98 2.60 7.59
C GLU A 94 -1.08 3.83 7.74
N GLY A 95 -0.82 4.32 8.97
CA GLY A 95 0.23 5.31 9.25
C GLY A 95 -0.02 6.71 8.67
N GLU A 96 -1.20 6.96 8.10
CA GLU A 96 -1.59 8.21 7.44
C GLU A 96 -2.12 9.27 8.40
N GLY A 97 -2.17 8.97 9.70
CA GLY A 97 -2.66 9.88 10.73
C GLY A 97 -4.17 9.80 10.98
N TYR A 98 -4.85 8.76 10.50
CA TYR A 98 -6.25 8.49 10.81
C TYR A 98 -6.44 8.21 12.30
N ALA A 99 -7.43 8.85 12.91
CA ALA A 99 -7.80 8.56 14.30
C ALA A 99 -8.56 7.23 14.45
N ASP A 100 -9.37 6.87 13.45
CA ASP A 100 -10.23 5.70 13.43
C ASP A 100 -10.59 5.26 12.00
N ALA A 101 -11.36 4.17 11.87
CA ALA A 101 -11.82 3.62 10.60
C ALA A 101 -12.74 4.56 9.80
N ASN A 102 -13.44 5.50 10.45
CA ASN A 102 -14.31 6.44 9.74
C ASN A 102 -13.47 7.48 9.00
N GLU A 103 -12.43 8.04 9.64
CA GLU A 103 -11.51 8.96 8.97
C GLU A 103 -10.76 8.27 7.83
N TRP A 104 -10.27 7.05 8.08
CA TRP A 104 -9.65 6.21 7.06
C TRP A 104 -10.55 6.01 5.84
N ARG A 105 -11.83 5.68 6.09
CA ARG A 105 -12.81 5.45 5.03
C ARG A 105 -13.02 6.71 4.19
N ILE A 106 -13.12 7.89 4.81
CA ILE A 106 -13.26 9.16 4.07
C ILE A 106 -12.05 9.42 3.17
N GLY A 107 -10.83 9.13 3.65
CA GLY A 107 -9.59 9.25 2.88
C GLY A 107 -9.57 8.32 1.67
N HIS A 108 -9.85 7.04 1.90
CA HIS A 108 -9.84 6.00 0.87
C HIS A 108 -10.94 6.21 -0.18
N GLU A 109 -12.15 6.54 0.26
CA GLU A 109 -13.25 6.89 -0.63
C GLU A 109 -12.96 8.12 -1.49
N ARG A 110 -12.17 9.09 -0.99
CA ARG A 110 -11.70 10.22 -1.80
C ARG A 110 -10.67 9.76 -2.83
N TYR A 111 -9.74 8.89 -2.43
CA TYR A 111 -8.72 8.35 -3.33
C TYR A 111 -9.35 7.53 -4.47
N TRP A 112 -10.24 6.58 -4.16
CA TRP A 112 -10.92 5.74 -5.15
C TRP A 112 -11.90 6.50 -6.06
N ARG A 113 -12.33 7.70 -5.67
CA ARG A 113 -13.12 8.61 -6.52
C ARG A 113 -12.27 9.69 -7.20
N SER A 114 -10.95 9.67 -7.06
CA SER A 114 -10.06 10.62 -7.73
C SER A 114 -10.08 10.42 -9.26
N PRO A 115 -9.86 11.47 -10.06
CA PRO A 115 -9.78 11.35 -11.52
C PRO A 115 -8.77 10.31 -11.98
N GLU A 116 -7.63 10.21 -11.30
CA GLU A 116 -6.55 9.26 -11.59
C GLU A 116 -7.01 7.82 -11.37
N PHE A 117 -7.68 7.52 -10.24
CA PHE A 117 -8.20 6.17 -9.96
C PHE A 117 -9.37 5.80 -10.89
N VAL A 118 -10.27 6.74 -11.15
CA VAL A 118 -11.38 6.54 -12.11
C VAL A 118 -10.84 6.30 -13.52
N GLN A 119 -9.74 6.94 -13.93
CA GLN A 119 -9.08 6.65 -15.19
C GLN A 119 -8.45 5.25 -15.21
N TYR A 120 -7.97 4.77 -14.05
CA TYR A 120 -7.31 3.48 -13.90
C TYR A 120 -8.28 2.28 -13.93
N ILE A 121 -9.34 2.31 -13.11
CA ILE A 121 -10.29 1.19 -12.92
C ILE A 121 -11.70 1.48 -13.49
N GLY A 122 -12.05 2.75 -13.65
CA GLY A 122 -13.42 3.18 -13.94
C GLY A 122 -14.14 3.72 -12.72
N GLU A 123 -15.28 4.37 -12.94
CA GLU A 123 -16.14 4.87 -11.86
C GLU A 123 -16.85 3.70 -11.16
N LEU A 124 -16.81 3.70 -9.83
CA LEU A 124 -17.37 2.66 -8.98
C LEU A 124 -18.40 3.24 -8.02
N ASP A 125 -19.49 2.51 -7.80
CA ASP A 125 -20.44 2.80 -6.73
C ASP A 125 -19.94 2.20 -5.40
N ILE A 126 -19.06 2.95 -4.73
CA ILE A 126 -18.44 2.54 -3.47
C ILE A 126 -19.46 2.66 -2.32
N ASN A 127 -19.70 1.55 -1.63
CA ASN A 127 -20.66 1.43 -0.54
C ASN A 127 -20.14 0.45 0.54
N ASP A 128 -20.95 0.19 1.56
CA ASP A 128 -20.57 -0.63 2.72
C ASP A 128 -20.14 -2.06 2.37
N ASP A 129 -20.70 -2.64 1.31
CA ASP A 129 -20.43 -4.02 0.88
C ASP A 129 -19.28 -4.11 -0.13
N THR A 130 -18.70 -2.96 -0.55
CA THR A 130 -17.49 -2.94 -1.37
C THR A 130 -16.41 -3.78 -0.72
N GLN A 131 -15.82 -4.70 -1.48
CA GLN A 131 -14.78 -5.60 -0.97
C GLN A 131 -13.42 -4.90 -1.00
N VAL A 132 -12.76 -4.87 0.15
CA VAL A 132 -11.43 -4.29 0.37
C VAL A 132 -10.47 -5.40 0.73
N VAL A 133 -9.28 -5.34 0.15
CA VAL A 133 -8.14 -6.18 0.49
C VAL A 133 -7.29 -5.38 1.48
N CYS A 134 -7.20 -5.88 2.70
CA CYS A 134 -6.37 -5.33 3.77
C CYS A 134 -5.08 -6.16 3.85
N GLN A 135 -3.95 -5.50 3.62
CA GLN A 135 -2.62 -6.09 3.69
C GLN A 135 -1.87 -5.54 4.91
N ARG A 136 -1.13 -6.40 5.61
CA ARG A 136 -0.13 -5.98 6.62
C ARG A 136 1.25 -6.40 6.16
N PHE A 137 2.25 -5.60 6.52
CA PHE A 137 3.62 -5.83 6.12
C PHE A 137 4.62 -5.27 7.13
N THR A 138 5.88 -5.68 6.97
CA THR A 138 7.03 -5.12 7.68
C THR A 138 8.15 -4.81 6.70
N VAL A 139 8.94 -3.78 6.96
CA VAL A 139 10.19 -3.56 6.21
C VAL A 139 11.14 -4.73 6.46
N ASP A 140 11.66 -5.34 5.40
CA ASP A 140 12.60 -6.46 5.48
C ASP A 140 14.03 -5.94 5.65
N GLU A 141 14.52 -5.96 6.90
CA GLU A 141 15.82 -5.43 7.31
C GLU A 141 17.03 -6.11 6.63
N ARG A 142 16.83 -7.22 5.91
CA ARG A 142 17.89 -7.87 5.14
C ARG A 142 18.27 -7.07 3.89
N TYR A 143 17.40 -6.16 3.45
CA TYR A 143 17.64 -5.25 2.34
C TYR A 143 17.95 -3.83 2.86
N PRO A 144 18.86 -3.09 2.20
CA PRO A 144 19.16 -1.72 2.60
C PRO A 144 17.99 -0.78 2.29
N THR A 145 17.74 0.16 3.19
CA THR A 145 16.82 1.28 2.96
C THR A 145 17.56 2.50 2.41
N ARG A 146 16.83 3.36 1.70
CA ARG A 146 17.30 4.63 1.16
C ARG A 146 16.27 5.72 1.44
N PRO A 147 16.70 6.97 1.65
CA PRO A 147 15.76 8.09 1.68
C PRO A 147 15.10 8.25 0.31
N LEU A 148 13.83 8.63 0.31
CA LEU A 148 13.10 8.98 -0.92
C LEU A 148 13.60 10.30 -1.52
N GLU A 149 13.50 10.45 -2.84
CA GLU A 149 13.69 11.73 -3.51
C GLU A 149 12.39 12.56 -3.41
N PRO A 150 12.40 13.76 -2.80
CA PRO A 150 11.17 14.53 -2.61
C PRO A 150 10.58 14.99 -3.93
N TRP A 151 9.31 14.67 -4.14
CA TRP A 151 8.51 15.12 -5.27
C TRP A 151 8.43 16.65 -5.26
N PRO A 152 8.63 17.30 -6.41
CA PRO A 152 8.55 18.74 -6.49
C PRO A 152 7.14 19.19 -6.10
N SER A 153 7.03 19.79 -4.90
CA SER A 153 5.85 20.53 -4.50
C SER A 153 5.71 21.69 -5.49
N THR A 154 4.79 21.56 -6.44
CA THR A 154 4.49 22.65 -7.37
C THR A 154 4.01 23.82 -6.52
N ARG A 155 4.81 24.90 -6.45
CA ARG A 155 4.31 26.18 -5.94
C ARG A 155 3.14 26.58 -6.84
N ARG A 156 1.94 26.61 -6.29
CA ARG A 156 0.82 27.41 -6.80
C ARG A 156 0.31 28.29 -5.68
#